data_AF-A0AAD5TSP9-F1
#
_entry.id   AF-A0AAD5TSP9-F1
#
_cell.length_a   1.000
_cell.length_b   1.000
_cell.length_c   1.000
_cell.angle_alpha   90.00
_cell.angle_beta   90.00
_cell.angle_gamma   90.00
#
_symmetry.space_group_name_H-M   'P 1'
#
loop_
_entity.id
_entity.type
_entity.pdbx_description
1 polymer ?
#
loop_
_entity_poly.entity_id
_entity_poly.type
_entity_poly.pdbx_seq_one_letter_code
_entity_poly.pdbx_strand_id
1 'polypeptide(L)'
;EMEQLKTFHYKKNELSSNIDNNERIEQHSCVICLESFNEGDSIRELKVCTHIFHKDCIDEWFSSKFNLNKRSCPLCSCDALNSR
;
A
#
# COMPACT_ATOMS: atom_id res chain seq x y z
N GLU A 1 -6.97 13.97 7.52
CA GLU A 1 -6.40 12.98 8.48
C GLU A 1 -5.51 11.92 7.81
N MET A 2 -5.87 11.39 6.63
CA MET A 2 -5.02 10.43 5.87
C MET A 2 -3.88 11.06 5.07
N GLU A 3 -3.83 12.38 4.96
CA GLU A 3 -2.75 13.14 4.29
C GLU A 3 -1.38 12.96 4.97
N GLN A 4 -1.33 12.42 6.19
CA GLN A 4 -0.08 12.17 6.94
C GLN A 4 0.62 10.85 6.57
N LEU A 5 0.02 10.04 5.70
CA LEU A 5 0.67 8.84 5.17
C LEU A 5 1.71 9.26 4.13
N LYS A 6 2.90 8.64 4.15
CA LYS A 6 3.95 8.97 3.19
C LYS A 6 3.57 8.43 1.82
N THR A 7 3.76 9.26 0.79
CA THR A 7 3.63 8.86 -0.61
C THR A 7 5.03 8.74 -1.19
N PHE A 8 5.25 7.69 -1.95
CA PHE A 8 6.51 7.42 -2.63
C PHE A 8 6.22 7.17 -4.11
N HIS A 9 7.25 7.28 -4.94
CA HIS A 9 7.17 6.82 -6.32
C HIS A 9 7.79 5.43 -6.41
N TYR A 10 7.04 4.48 -6.97
CA TYR A 10 7.51 3.11 -7.12
C TYR A 10 8.76 3.05 -8.00
N LYS A 11 9.77 2.33 -7.54
CA LYS A 11 11.03 2.08 -8.26
C LYS A 11 11.35 0.60 -8.24
N LYS A 12 11.32 -0.03 -9.42
CA LYS A 12 11.53 -1.47 -9.59
C LYS A 12 12.96 -1.90 -9.24
N ASN A 13 13.93 -1.01 -9.41
CA ASN A 13 15.37 -1.30 -9.27
C ASN A 13 15.89 -1.41 -7.82
N GLU A 14 15.15 -0.91 -6.83
CA GLU A 14 15.56 -0.98 -5.41
C GLU A 14 15.04 -2.25 -4.71
N LEU A 15 14.09 -2.97 -5.32
CA LEU A 15 13.45 -4.18 -4.77
C LEU A 15 14.10 -5.45 -5.35
N SER A 16 14.48 -5.45 -6.63
CA SER A 16 15.00 -6.66 -7.32
C SER A 16 16.51 -6.93 -7.20
N SER A 17 17.24 -6.30 -6.27
CA SER A 17 18.72 -6.43 -6.23
C SER A 17 19.26 -7.62 -5.43
N ASN A 18 18.44 -8.43 -4.76
CA ASN A 18 18.88 -9.70 -4.14
C ASN A 18 17.78 -10.75 -4.16
N ILE A 19 17.70 -11.55 -5.23
CA ILE A 19 16.96 -12.82 -5.21
C ILE A 19 17.77 -13.81 -4.38
N ASP A 20 17.66 -13.70 -3.05
CA ASP A 20 17.95 -14.81 -2.14
C ASP A 20 16.64 -15.53 -1.84
N ASN A 21 16.67 -16.86 -1.90
CA ASN A 21 15.50 -17.75 -1.91
C ASN A 21 14.75 -17.82 -0.57
N ASN A 22 14.30 -16.68 -0.02
CA ASN A 22 13.51 -16.65 1.20
C ASN A 22 12.34 -15.64 1.07
N GLU A 23 11.13 -16.19 1.11
CA GLU A 23 9.81 -15.65 0.80
C GLU A 23 9.42 -14.40 1.63
N ARG A 24 10.06 -13.25 1.38
CA ARG A 24 9.39 -11.95 1.54
C ARG A 24 8.55 -11.77 0.29
N ILE A 25 7.23 -11.87 0.40
CA ILE A 25 6.32 -11.53 -0.70
C ILE A 25 6.51 -10.04 -0.99
N GLU A 26 7.38 -9.73 -1.93
CA GLU A 26 7.56 -8.39 -2.45
C GLU A 26 6.22 -7.99 -3.08
N GLN A 27 5.52 -7.02 -2.49
CA GLN A 27 4.23 -6.56 -3.01
C GLN A 27 4.47 -5.70 -4.24
N HIS A 28 4.36 -6.32 -5.42
CA HIS A 28 4.53 -5.67 -6.73
C HIS A 28 3.21 -5.25 -7.39
N SER A 29 2.07 -5.41 -6.71
CA SER A 29 0.75 -5.12 -7.26
C SER A 29 -0.17 -4.51 -6.21
N CYS A 30 -1.04 -3.60 -6.64
CA CYS A 30 -2.07 -3.04 -5.78
C CYS A 30 -3.28 -3.96 -5.73
N VAL A 31 -3.65 -4.46 -4.57
CA VAL A 31 -4.81 -5.37 -4.43
C VAL A 31 -6.17 -4.69 -4.54
N ILE A 32 -6.21 -3.35 -4.59
CA ILE A 32 -7.46 -2.60 -4.74
C ILE A 32 -7.88 -2.58 -6.22
N CYS A 33 -6.96 -2.22 -7.12
CA CYS A 33 -7.21 -2.21 -8.57
C CYS A 33 -6.76 -3.49 -9.27
N LEU A 34 -6.06 -4.40 -8.57
CA LEU A 34 -5.48 -5.64 -9.08
C LEU A 34 -4.42 -5.44 -10.18
N GLU A 35 -3.82 -4.25 -10.26
CA GLU A 35 -2.82 -3.89 -11.26
C GLU A 35 -1.40 -3.90 -10.67
N SER A 36 -0.41 -4.19 -11.52
CA SER A 36 1.01 -4.14 -11.14
C SER A 36 1.50 -2.70 -10.94
N PHE A 37 2.46 -2.48 -10.04
CA PHE A 37 3.11 -1.18 -9.89
C PHE A 37 4.09 -0.91 -11.04
N ASN A 38 3.98 0.26 -11.63
CA ASN A 38 4.87 0.74 -12.68
C ASN A 38 5.86 1.79 -12.16
N GLU A 39 6.99 1.92 -12.83
CA GLU A 39 8.00 2.91 -12.45
C GLU A 39 7.43 4.33 -12.47
N GLY A 40 7.59 5.04 -11.36
CA GLY A 40 7.01 6.38 -11.18
C GLY A 40 5.58 6.40 -10.64
N ASP A 41 4.92 5.24 -10.48
CA ASP A 41 3.59 5.20 -9.87
C ASP A 41 3.61 5.79 -8.47
N SER A 42 2.64 6.65 -8.18
CA SER A 42 2.43 7.17 -6.83
C SER A 42 1.84 6.07 -5.96
N ILE A 43 2.65 5.57 -5.03
CA ILE A 43 2.28 4.54 -4.08
C ILE A 43 2.25 5.09 -2.66
N ARG A 44 1.46 4.45 -1.80
CA ARG A 44 1.32 4.79 -0.39
C ARG A 44 1.56 3.54 0.44
N GLU A 45 2.43 3.69 1.43
CA GLU A 45 2.73 2.67 2.42
C GLU A 45 1.99 2.98 3.72
N LEU A 46 1.30 1.97 4.28
CA LEU A 46 0.63 2.11 5.58
C LEU A 46 1.64 1.96 6.71
N LYS A 47 1.62 2.87 7.70
CA LYS A 47 2.65 2.95 8.76
C LYS A 47 2.74 1.72 9.67
N VAL A 48 1.61 1.02 9.86
CA VAL A 48 1.52 -0.08 10.84
C VAL A 48 1.88 -1.42 10.21
N CYS A 49 1.24 -1.76 9.08
CA CYS A 49 1.41 -3.06 8.44
C CYS A 49 2.35 -3.03 7.23
N THR A 50 2.93 -1.88 6.90
CA THR A 50 3.88 -1.67 5.78
C THR A 50 3.39 -2.14 4.41
N HIS A 51 2.08 -2.31 4.24
CA HIS A 51 1.50 -2.73 2.97
C HIS A 51 1.42 -1.55 2.01
N ILE A 52 1.63 -1.83 0.72
CA ILE A 52 1.76 -0.82 -0.34
C ILE A 52 0.55 -0.88 -1.27
N PHE A 53 0.03 0.30 -1.63
CA PHE A 53 -1.08 0.47 -2.57
C PHE A 53 -0.83 1.66 -3.48
N HIS A 54 -1.51 1.77 -4.62
CA HIS A 54 -1.55 3.03 -5.35
C HIS A 54 -2.18 4.11 -4.46
N LYS A 55 -1.56 5.29 -4.44
CA LYS A 55 -1.99 6.44 -3.64
C LYS A 55 -3.47 6.72 -3.87
N ASP A 56 -3.89 6.79 -5.13
CA ASP A 56 -5.27 7.15 -5.46
C ASP A 56 -6.26 6.04 -5.09
N CYS A 57 -5.87 4.77 -5.26
CA CYS A 57 -6.71 3.63 -4.88
C CYS A 57 -6.96 3.59 -3.37
N ILE A 58 -5.93 3.76 -2.55
CA ILE A 58 -6.10 3.72 -1.10
C ILE A 58 -6.76 4.99 -0.56
N ASP A 59 -6.50 6.15 -1.17
CA ASP A 59 -7.16 7.41 -0.81
C ASP A 59 -8.68 7.34 -1.10
N GLU A 60 -9.08 6.73 -2.23
CA GLU A 60 -10.48 6.48 -2.56
C GLU A 60 -11.12 5.46 -1.62
N TRP A 61 -10.41 4.35 -1.32
CA TRP A 61 -10.86 3.33 -0.37
C TRP A 61 -11.24 3.94 0.98
N PHE A 62 -10.40 4.84 1.49
CA PHE A 62 -10.66 5.53 2.75
C PHE A 62 -11.74 6.62 2.66
N SER A 63 -11.86 7.27 1.50
CA SER A 63 -12.87 8.32 1.25
C SER A 63 -14.26 7.74 0.97
N SER A 64 -14.33 6.47 0.56
CA SER A 64 -15.57 5.79 0.21
C SER A 64 -16.57 5.77 1.37
N LYS A 65 -17.78 6.28 1.12
CA LYS A 65 -18.86 6.28 2.12
C LYS A 65 -19.43 4.88 2.37
N PHE A 66 -19.25 3.96 1.44
CA PHE A 66 -19.74 2.59 1.52
C PHE A 66 -18.82 1.69 2.36
N ASN A 67 -17.60 2.15 2.65
CA ASN A 67 -16.67 1.41 3.48
C ASN A 67 -16.84 1.81 4.96
N LEU A 68 -17.20 0.84 5.80
CA LEU A 68 -17.30 1.03 7.25
C LEU A 68 -15.92 1.03 7.93
N ASN A 69 -14.92 0.45 7.28
CA ASN A 69 -13.55 0.29 7.76
C ASN A 69 -12.62 1.31 7.10
N LYS A 70 -13.00 2.60 7.13
CA LYS A 70 -12.32 3.71 6.45
C LYS A 70 -10.87 3.94 6.87
N ARG A 71 -10.37 3.26 7.91
CA ARG A 71 -8.98 3.35 8.37
C ARG A 71 -8.31 1.99 8.45
N SER A 72 -8.90 0.93 7.91
CA SER A 72 -8.30 -0.40 7.96
C SER A 72 -7.61 -0.75 6.64
N CYS A 73 -6.49 -1.45 6.76
CA CYS A 73 -5.77 -2.01 5.64
C CYS A 73 -6.64 -3.03 4.89
N PRO A 74 -6.83 -2.90 3.56
CA PRO A 74 -7.57 -3.87 2.75
C PRO A 74 -7.01 -5.29 2.78
N LEU A 75 -5.73 -5.45 3.14
CA LEU A 75 -5.03 -6.74 3.14
C LEU A 75 -5.11 -7.50 4.45
N CYS A 76 -4.93 -6.81 5.57
CA CYS A 76 -4.78 -7.45 6.89
C CYS A 76 -5.74 -6.92 7.94
N SER A 77 -6.64 -6.00 7.59
CA SER A 77 -7.59 -5.33 8.49
C SER A 77 -6.96 -4.53 9.63
N CYS A 78 -5.63 -4.44 9.75
CA CYS A 78 -4.96 -3.55 10.71
C CYS A 78 -5.34 -2.09 10.49
N ASP A 79 -5.42 -1.31 11.56
CA ASP A 79 -5.60 0.14 11.45
C ASP A 79 -4.37 0.76 10.76
N ALA A 80 -4.62 1.57 9.75
CA ALA A 80 -3.64 2.16 8.86
C ALA A 80 -2.74 3.19 9.55
N LEU A 81 -3.17 3.72 10.71
CA LEU A 81 -2.49 4.77 11.45
C LEU A 81 -2.04 4.32 12.84
N ASN A 82 -2.79 3.45 13.50
CA ASN A 82 -2.52 3.05 14.89
C ASN A 82 -2.29 1.54 15.01
N SER A 83 -1.23 1.17 15.75
CA SER A 83 -1.08 -0.19 16.25
C SER A 83 -1.88 -0.30 17.55
N ARG A 84 -3.19 -0.53 17.47
CA ARG A 84 -4.01 -0.76 18.67
C ARG A 84 -4.03 -2.23 19.05
#